data_AF-A0A1S2XUC6-F1
#
_entry.id   AF-A0A1S2XUC6-F1
#
_cell.length_a   1.000
_cell.length_b   1.000
_cell.length_c   1.000
_cell.angle_alpha   90.00
_cell.angle_beta   90.00
_cell.angle_gamma   90.00
#
_symmetry.space_group_name_H-M   'P 1'
#
loop_
_entity.id
_entity.type
_entity.pdbx_description
1 polymer ?
#
loop_
_entity_poly.entity_id
_entity_poly.type
_entity_poly.pdbx_seq_one_letter_code
_entity_poly.pdbx_strand_id
1 'polypeptide(L)'
;MATTCFRLPISMPTSPSSSSSRFPPRRFKTLTTVNAFIKPKIPLPPFNPNDPFLSKLASVAASSPETLLNPSSTPDNLPYLDIFESPQLMATPAQLERSVSYNKHRPRRPPPDLPSLLLNGRIVYIGMPLVPAVTELVIAELMYLQWMDPKEPIYIYINSTGTTRADGETVAMETEGFAIYDAMMQMKTEIHTVALGAAVGLACLLLSAGTHGRRYMTPHAKAMIQQPRVPSSGLRPASDVLIHAKEVIVNRDTLVQLLAKHTGNSEETVANVMKRPYYMDALLAKKFGVIDKILWRGQEKIMGDVPSREDWEKGAAGAKVADRF
;
A
#
# COMPACT_ATOMS: atom_id res chain seq x y z
N MET A 1 -11.40 75.04 8.44
CA MET A 1 -10.27 74.61 7.59
C MET A 1 -10.27 73.08 7.62
N ALA A 2 -10.71 72.30 6.62
CA ALA A 2 -10.81 72.53 5.16
C ALA A 2 -9.44 72.84 4.53
N THR A 3 -8.96 72.17 3.48
CA THR A 3 -9.44 71.00 2.66
C THR A 3 -8.18 70.29 2.08
N THR A 4 -8.12 69.21 1.28
CA THR A 4 -8.98 68.32 0.45
C THR A 4 -8.22 66.96 0.40
N CYS A 5 -8.74 65.73 0.30
CA CYS A 5 -9.94 65.11 -0.29
C CYS A 5 -9.95 65.00 -1.84
N PHE A 6 -9.83 63.76 -2.38
CA PHE A 6 -10.10 63.40 -3.78
C PHE A 6 -10.74 61.99 -3.86
N ARG A 7 -11.87 61.89 -4.58
CA ARG A 7 -12.53 60.65 -5.04
C ARG A 7 -12.77 60.76 -6.54
N LEU A 8 -12.83 59.65 -7.26
CA LEU A 8 -13.39 59.56 -8.62
C LEU A 8 -14.43 58.42 -8.70
N PRO A 9 -15.38 58.44 -9.67
CA PRO A 9 -16.73 57.95 -9.36
C PRO A 9 -17.33 56.89 -10.32
N ILE A 10 -18.18 56.04 -9.73
CA ILE A 10 -19.54 55.65 -10.19
C ILE A 10 -19.73 55.25 -11.67
N SER A 11 -20.13 53.99 -11.91
CA SER A 11 -21.48 53.69 -12.47
C SER A 11 -21.81 52.19 -12.50
N MET A 12 -23.06 51.86 -12.17
CA MET A 12 -23.82 50.71 -12.71
C MET A 12 -24.86 51.28 -13.68
N PRO A 13 -25.43 50.47 -14.60
CA PRO A 13 -26.85 50.16 -14.40
C PRO A 13 -27.33 48.76 -14.87
N THR A 14 -28.37 48.28 -14.17
CA THR A 14 -29.52 47.43 -14.58
C THR A 14 -29.48 46.52 -15.82
N SER A 15 -30.00 45.31 -15.63
CA SER A 15 -30.52 44.41 -16.68
C SER A 15 -31.81 44.91 -17.34
N PRO A 16 -32.12 44.38 -18.54
CA PRO A 16 -33.48 43.90 -18.83
C PRO A 16 -33.47 42.45 -19.40
N SER A 17 -34.63 41.95 -19.83
CA SER A 17 -34.92 40.53 -20.03
C SER A 17 -35.47 40.14 -21.42
N SER A 18 -35.48 38.83 -21.68
CA SER A 18 -36.33 38.09 -22.64
C SER A 18 -36.06 38.12 -24.16
N SER A 19 -35.69 36.96 -24.72
CA SER A 19 -36.20 36.31 -25.96
C SER A 19 -35.25 35.13 -26.32
N SER A 20 -35.63 33.89 -26.69
CA SER A 20 -36.82 33.23 -27.26
C SER A 20 -36.71 32.79 -28.75
N SER A 21 -35.72 31.93 -29.06
CA SER A 21 -35.70 31.06 -30.26
C SER A 21 -35.72 29.59 -29.82
N ARG A 22 -36.77 28.80 -30.05
CA ARG A 22 -37.39 28.34 -31.33
C ARG A 22 -36.47 27.43 -32.18
N PHE A 23 -36.48 26.13 -31.85
CA PHE A 23 -36.21 25.05 -32.81
C PHE A 23 -37.50 24.24 -33.06
N PRO A 24 -37.76 23.74 -34.28
CA PRO A 24 -39.07 23.17 -34.66
C PRO A 24 -39.20 21.65 -34.39
N PRO A 25 -40.39 21.15 -33.99
CA PRO A 25 -40.66 19.73 -33.83
C PRO A 25 -41.39 19.11 -35.04
N ARG A 26 -41.06 17.84 -35.38
CA ARG A 26 -41.85 16.79 -36.07
C ARG A 26 -40.87 15.69 -36.56
N ARG A 27 -41.26 14.44 -36.81
CA ARG A 27 -42.60 13.84 -36.98
C ARG A 27 -42.60 12.36 -36.56
N PHE A 28 -43.65 11.89 -35.90
CA PHE A 28 -43.97 10.45 -35.88
C PHE A 28 -44.35 9.96 -37.29
N LYS A 29 -44.14 8.69 -37.57
CA LYS A 29 -44.84 7.94 -38.65
C LYS A 29 -45.35 6.62 -38.07
N THR A 30 -46.56 6.24 -38.47
CA THR A 30 -47.27 5.05 -38.00
C THR A 30 -47.23 3.92 -39.03
N LEU A 31 -47.29 2.69 -38.51
CA LEU A 31 -47.84 1.45 -39.08
C LEU A 31 -48.14 1.39 -40.59
N THR A 32 -47.57 0.39 -41.24
CA THR A 32 -48.28 -0.45 -42.22
C THR A 32 -48.02 -1.92 -41.89
N THR A 33 -49.06 -2.75 -42.01
CA THR A 33 -49.02 -4.21 -41.81
C THR A 33 -49.01 -4.93 -43.16
N VAL A 34 -48.29 -6.05 -43.25
CA VAL A 34 -48.34 -6.96 -44.40
C VAL A 34 -48.33 -8.39 -43.89
N ASN A 35 -49.32 -9.20 -44.27
CA ASN A 35 -49.41 -10.61 -43.89
C ASN A 35 -48.52 -11.47 -44.80
N ALA A 36 -47.78 -12.41 -44.22
CA ALA A 36 -47.09 -13.48 -44.96
C ALA A 36 -47.10 -14.78 -44.14
N PHE A 37 -47.78 -15.81 -44.65
CA PHE A 37 -47.81 -17.15 -44.05
C PHE A 37 -46.56 -17.96 -44.45
N ILE A 38 -45.59 -18.15 -43.54
CA ILE A 38 -44.51 -19.12 -43.72
C ILE A 38 -44.26 -19.90 -42.42
N LYS A 39 -44.26 -21.24 -42.56
CA LYS A 39 -43.89 -22.35 -41.65
C LYS A 39 -43.35 -21.98 -40.24
N PRO A 40 -43.82 -22.66 -39.16
CA PRO A 40 -43.30 -22.45 -37.80
C PRO A 40 -41.84 -22.90 -37.69
N LYS A 41 -40.92 -21.94 -37.79
CA LYS A 41 -39.52 -22.13 -37.45
C LYS A 41 -39.41 -22.14 -35.93
N ILE A 42 -39.13 -23.30 -35.34
CA ILE A 42 -38.97 -23.45 -33.89
C ILE A 42 -37.96 -22.38 -33.41
N PRO A 43 -38.31 -21.55 -32.41
CA PRO A 43 -37.38 -20.54 -31.90
C PRO A 43 -36.21 -21.27 -31.23
N LEU A 44 -35.05 -21.25 -31.89
CA LEU A 44 -33.82 -21.74 -31.29
C LEU A 44 -33.54 -20.92 -30.02
N PRO A 45 -33.25 -21.56 -28.88
CA PRO A 45 -32.85 -20.84 -27.67
C PRO A 45 -31.56 -20.04 -27.94
N PRO A 46 -31.31 -18.94 -27.21
CA PRO A 46 -30.11 -18.13 -27.40
C PRO A 46 -28.85 -18.98 -27.19
N PHE A 47 -28.11 -19.22 -28.28
CA PHE A 47 -26.94 -20.09 -28.26
C PHE A 47 -25.81 -19.45 -27.43
N ASN A 48 -25.56 -20.01 -26.25
CA ASN A 48 -24.42 -19.66 -25.41
C ASN A 48 -23.21 -20.51 -25.83
N PRO A 49 -22.16 -19.95 -26.46
CA PRO A 49 -21.00 -20.72 -26.89
C PRO A 49 -20.16 -21.28 -25.74
N ASN A 50 -20.36 -20.78 -24.51
CA ASN A 50 -19.63 -21.17 -23.31
C ASN A 50 -20.48 -22.05 -22.36
N ASP A 51 -21.52 -22.71 -22.88
CA ASP A 51 -22.41 -23.54 -22.07
C ASP A 51 -21.76 -24.91 -21.72
N PRO A 52 -21.58 -25.25 -20.42
CA PRO A 52 -20.98 -26.52 -20.00
C PRO A 52 -21.83 -27.76 -20.38
N PHE A 53 -23.13 -27.59 -20.64
CA PHE A 53 -24.00 -28.65 -21.15
C PHE A 53 -23.71 -28.92 -22.63
N LEU A 54 -23.73 -27.87 -23.46
CA LEU A 54 -23.51 -27.98 -24.91
C LEU A 54 -22.08 -28.43 -25.24
N SER A 55 -21.07 -27.96 -24.49
CA SER A 55 -19.68 -28.40 -24.70
C SER A 55 -19.47 -29.87 -24.34
N LYS A 56 -20.11 -30.38 -23.27
CA LYS A 56 -20.10 -31.81 -22.93
C LYS A 56 -20.79 -32.63 -24.01
N LEU A 57 -22.01 -32.24 -24.43
CA LEU A 57 -22.76 -32.95 -25.47
C LEU A 57 -21.98 -32.98 -26.80
N ALA A 58 -21.36 -31.87 -27.20
CA ALA A 58 -20.49 -31.81 -28.38
C ALA A 58 -19.25 -32.70 -28.25
N SER A 59 -18.62 -32.78 -27.08
CA SER A 59 -17.47 -33.69 -26.86
C SER A 59 -17.87 -35.17 -26.95
N VAL A 60 -19.05 -35.53 -26.45
CA VAL A 60 -19.59 -36.90 -26.51
C VAL A 60 -20.05 -37.26 -27.93
N ALA A 61 -20.62 -36.30 -28.67
CA ALA A 61 -20.90 -36.45 -30.10
C ALA A 61 -19.63 -36.72 -30.93
N ALA A 62 -18.50 -36.12 -30.54
CA ALA A 62 -17.22 -36.30 -31.21
C ALA A 62 -16.51 -37.61 -30.80
N SER A 63 -16.66 -38.08 -29.57
CA SER A 63 -16.04 -39.34 -29.10
C SER A 63 -16.83 -40.60 -29.44
N SER A 64 -18.16 -40.52 -29.43
CA SER A 64 -19.04 -41.69 -29.38
C SER A 64 -20.44 -41.37 -29.93
N PRO A 65 -20.59 -41.08 -31.24
CA PRO A 65 -21.86 -40.68 -31.84
C PRO A 65 -22.99 -41.72 -31.63
N GLU A 66 -22.64 -43.01 -31.57
CA GLU A 66 -23.56 -44.11 -31.25
C GLU A 66 -24.38 -43.89 -29.97
N THR A 67 -23.79 -43.26 -28.95
CA THR A 67 -24.46 -43.01 -27.65
C THR A 67 -25.53 -41.91 -27.71
N LEU A 68 -25.53 -41.08 -28.76
CA LEU A 68 -26.59 -40.11 -29.03
C LEU A 68 -27.66 -40.64 -29.98
N LEU A 69 -27.36 -41.71 -30.74
CA LEU A 69 -28.27 -42.36 -31.67
C LEU A 69 -29.07 -43.50 -30.99
N ASN A 70 -28.44 -44.20 -30.05
CA ASN A 70 -28.99 -45.35 -29.34
C ASN A 70 -29.07 -45.07 -27.82
N PRO A 71 -30.09 -44.35 -27.33
CA PRO A 71 -30.26 -44.08 -25.90
C PRO A 71 -30.61 -45.35 -25.11
N SER A 72 -30.06 -45.47 -23.90
CA SER A 72 -30.42 -46.47 -22.89
C SER A 72 -31.90 -46.31 -22.47
N SER A 73 -32.75 -47.24 -22.90
CA SER A 73 -34.18 -47.21 -22.58
C SER A 73 -34.49 -47.83 -21.21
N THR A 74 -33.96 -47.25 -20.13
CA THR A 74 -34.43 -47.52 -18.76
C THR A 74 -35.69 -46.67 -18.49
N PRO A 75 -36.74 -47.22 -17.87
CA PRO A 75 -38.03 -46.54 -17.77
C PRO A 75 -38.03 -45.34 -16.79
N ASP A 76 -37.06 -45.29 -15.87
CA ASP A 76 -37.03 -44.35 -14.76
C ASP A 76 -36.10 -43.13 -14.96
N ASN A 77 -35.21 -43.17 -15.97
CA ASN A 77 -34.28 -42.07 -16.28
C ASN A 77 -34.78 -41.22 -17.47
N LEU A 78 -34.51 -39.91 -17.42
CA LEU A 78 -34.71 -39.03 -18.57
C LEU A 78 -33.60 -39.27 -19.62
N PRO A 79 -33.93 -39.31 -20.92
CA PRO A 79 -32.95 -39.57 -21.96
C PRO A 79 -31.82 -38.52 -21.93
N TYR A 80 -30.60 -38.96 -22.25
CA TYR A 80 -29.35 -38.20 -22.19
C TYR A 80 -28.84 -37.84 -20.79
N LEU A 81 -29.50 -38.17 -19.67
CA LEU A 81 -28.91 -37.93 -18.32
C LEU A 81 -27.70 -38.83 -18.04
N ASP A 82 -27.74 -40.10 -18.43
CA ASP A 82 -26.66 -41.09 -18.24
C ASP A 82 -25.28 -40.57 -18.74
N ILE A 83 -25.29 -39.69 -19.75
CA ILE A 83 -24.10 -39.02 -20.31
C ILE A 83 -23.40 -38.13 -19.27
N PHE A 84 -24.18 -37.45 -18.44
CA PHE A 84 -23.70 -36.55 -17.39
C PHE A 84 -23.44 -37.27 -16.06
N GLU A 85 -24.06 -38.43 -15.84
CA GLU A 85 -23.87 -39.27 -14.64
C GLU A 85 -22.69 -40.24 -14.76
N SER A 86 -22.24 -40.59 -15.98
CA SER A 86 -21.18 -41.58 -16.18
C SER A 86 -19.88 -41.22 -15.43
N PRO A 87 -19.43 -42.04 -14.46
CA PRO A 87 -18.22 -41.77 -13.68
C PRO A 87 -16.98 -42.26 -14.46
N GLN A 88 -16.78 -41.73 -15.67
CA GLN A 88 -15.48 -41.86 -16.33
C GLN A 88 -14.42 -41.28 -15.38
N LEU A 89 -13.40 -42.10 -15.06
CA LEU A 89 -12.37 -41.77 -14.08
C LEU A 89 -11.76 -40.40 -14.40
N MET A 90 -12.12 -39.41 -13.58
CA MET A 90 -11.75 -38.01 -13.78
C MET A 90 -10.26 -37.83 -13.51
N ALA A 91 -9.46 -38.14 -14.54
CA ALA A 91 -8.10 -37.69 -14.73
C ALA A 91 -8.03 -36.25 -15.29
N THR A 92 -9.12 -35.47 -15.14
CA THR A 92 -8.91 -34.06 -14.81
C THR A 92 -7.99 -34.03 -13.58
N PRO A 93 -6.96 -33.17 -13.52
CA PRO A 93 -6.25 -32.98 -12.27
C PRO A 93 -7.29 -32.55 -11.26
N ALA A 94 -7.49 -33.33 -10.20
CA ALA A 94 -8.36 -32.95 -9.11
C ALA A 94 -8.00 -31.51 -8.74
N GLN A 95 -8.99 -30.62 -8.72
CA GLN A 95 -8.80 -29.29 -8.15
C GLN A 95 -8.66 -29.48 -6.65
N LEU A 96 -7.44 -29.87 -6.28
CA LEU A 96 -6.84 -29.58 -5.01
C LEU A 96 -6.89 -28.06 -4.92
N GLU A 97 -7.99 -27.56 -4.33
CA GLU A 97 -7.97 -26.29 -3.63
C GLU A 97 -6.91 -26.45 -2.53
N ARG A 98 -5.64 -26.26 -2.91
CA ARG A 98 -4.54 -26.01 -2.00
C ARG A 98 -5.05 -24.92 -1.10
N SER A 99 -5.32 -25.28 0.15
CA SER A 99 -6.06 -24.46 1.10
C SER A 99 -5.55 -23.03 1.03
N VAL A 100 -6.40 -22.09 0.58
CA VAL A 100 -5.99 -20.70 0.31
C VAL A 100 -5.95 -19.91 1.64
N SER A 101 -5.14 -20.46 2.55
CA SER A 101 -4.60 -19.88 3.75
C SER A 101 -3.13 -19.59 3.41
N TYR A 102 -2.72 -18.36 3.11
CA TYR A 102 -3.22 -17.10 3.69
C TYR A 102 -3.73 -16.07 2.66
N ASN A 103 -3.66 -16.37 1.36
CA ASN A 103 -3.78 -15.37 0.28
C ASN A 103 -5.21 -14.83 0.00
N LYS A 104 -6.16 -15.00 0.94
CA LYS A 104 -7.59 -14.67 0.76
C LYS A 104 -7.88 -13.16 0.78
N HIS A 105 -6.93 -12.35 1.26
CA HIS A 105 -7.06 -10.88 1.37
C HIS A 105 -6.30 -10.10 0.29
N ARG A 106 -5.56 -10.76 -0.62
CA ARG A 106 -4.80 -10.07 -1.66
C ARG A 106 -5.71 -9.64 -2.83
N PRO A 107 -5.75 -8.36 -3.22
CA PRO A 107 -6.62 -7.90 -4.31
C PRO A 107 -6.17 -8.49 -5.66
N ARG A 108 -7.14 -8.97 -6.46
CA ARG A 108 -6.93 -9.57 -7.80
C ARG A 108 -6.48 -8.58 -8.90
N ARG A 109 -6.34 -7.30 -8.55
CA ARG A 109 -5.83 -6.23 -9.41
C ARG A 109 -4.82 -5.42 -8.58
N PRO A 110 -3.79 -4.82 -9.22
CA PRO A 110 -2.94 -3.88 -8.51
C PRO A 110 -3.78 -2.74 -7.91
N PRO A 111 -3.42 -2.21 -6.72
CA PRO A 111 -4.09 -1.04 -6.16
C PRO A 111 -4.06 0.16 -7.13
N PRO A 112 -5.08 1.03 -7.10
CA PRO A 112 -5.16 2.19 -8.01
C PRO A 112 -4.18 3.32 -7.63
N ASP A 113 -3.63 3.28 -6.42
CA ASP A 113 -2.82 4.33 -5.80
C ASP A 113 -1.41 3.82 -5.40
N LEU A 114 -0.45 4.76 -5.40
CA LEU A 114 0.97 4.45 -5.13
C LEU A 114 1.25 4.00 -3.68
N PRO A 115 0.63 4.56 -2.61
CA PRO A 115 0.86 4.08 -1.25
C PRO A 115 0.41 2.63 -1.07
N SER A 116 -0.80 2.27 -1.49
CA SER A 116 -1.29 0.88 -1.39
C SER A 116 -0.50 -0.08 -2.26
N LEU A 117 0.08 0.37 -3.38
CA LEU A 117 1.01 -0.41 -4.19
C LEU A 117 2.28 -0.78 -3.39
N LEU A 118 2.87 0.18 -2.68
CA LEU A 118 4.04 -0.03 -1.82
C LEU A 118 3.70 -0.93 -0.62
N LEU A 119 2.55 -0.72 0.02
CA LEU A 119 2.09 -1.51 1.15
C LEU A 119 1.85 -2.99 0.77
N ASN A 120 1.30 -3.27 -0.42
CA ASN A 120 1.19 -4.65 -0.99
C ASN A 120 2.56 -5.27 -1.33
N GLY A 121 3.62 -4.45 -1.43
CA GLY A 121 5.02 -4.85 -1.49
C GLY A 121 5.72 -4.93 -0.12
N ARG A 122 4.98 -4.74 0.99
CA ARG A 122 5.47 -4.65 2.38
C ARG A 122 6.44 -3.48 2.62
N ILE A 123 6.30 -2.41 1.84
CA ILE A 123 7.13 -1.20 1.89
C ILE A 123 6.34 -0.07 2.55
N VAL A 124 6.85 0.40 3.70
CA VAL A 124 6.39 1.59 4.43
C VAL A 124 7.38 2.73 4.15
N TYR A 125 6.90 3.91 3.74
CA TYR A 125 7.77 5.04 3.35
C TYR A 125 7.53 6.29 4.20
N ILE A 126 8.49 6.55 5.11
CA ILE A 126 8.48 7.72 6.01
C ILE A 126 9.23 8.87 5.33
N GLY A 127 8.57 9.55 4.39
CA GLY A 127 9.11 10.66 3.60
C GLY A 127 8.81 12.08 4.12
N MET A 128 8.27 12.21 5.34
CA MET A 128 7.84 13.48 5.94
C MET A 128 8.31 13.58 7.40
N PRO A 129 8.29 14.78 8.02
CA PRO A 129 8.43 14.92 9.46
C PRO A 129 7.40 14.06 10.22
N LEU A 130 7.78 13.58 11.40
CA LEU A 130 6.90 12.84 12.30
C LEU A 130 5.90 13.80 12.93
N VAL A 131 4.62 13.55 12.71
CA VAL A 131 3.44 14.36 13.06
C VAL A 131 2.30 13.37 13.30
N PRO A 132 1.35 13.58 14.23
CA PRO A 132 0.33 12.59 14.60
C PRO A 132 -0.35 11.83 13.45
N ALA A 133 -0.75 12.52 12.37
CA ALA A 133 -1.37 11.86 11.21
C ALA A 133 -0.41 10.94 10.40
N VAL A 134 0.90 11.20 10.46
CA VAL A 134 1.95 10.33 9.88
C VAL A 134 2.24 9.17 10.82
N THR A 135 2.30 9.44 12.13
CA THR A 135 2.48 8.43 13.19
C THR A 135 1.38 7.38 13.17
N GLU A 136 0.11 7.83 13.16
CA GLU A 136 -1.09 6.99 13.09
C GLU A 136 -1.07 6.09 11.85
N LEU A 137 -0.78 6.67 10.68
CA LEU A 137 -0.71 5.96 9.41
C LEU A 137 0.41 4.89 9.44
N VAL A 138 1.62 5.23 9.87
CA VAL A 138 2.74 4.29 9.93
C VAL A 138 2.44 3.14 10.89
N ILE A 139 1.88 3.41 12.08
CA ILE A 139 1.52 2.35 13.03
C ILE A 139 0.42 1.45 12.45
N ALA A 140 -0.60 2.02 11.79
CA ALA A 140 -1.66 1.26 11.13
C ALA A 140 -1.14 0.38 9.99
N GLU A 141 -0.23 0.89 9.14
CA GLU A 141 0.42 0.12 8.07
C GLU A 141 1.22 -1.06 8.64
N LEU A 142 2.04 -0.83 9.67
CA LEU A 142 2.86 -1.87 10.29
C LEU A 142 1.99 -2.96 10.97
N MET A 143 0.92 -2.57 11.68
CA MET A 143 -0.04 -3.50 12.27
C MET A 143 -0.78 -4.32 11.20
N TYR A 144 -1.16 -3.70 10.08
CA TYR A 144 -1.79 -4.38 8.94
C TYR A 144 -0.84 -5.41 8.30
N LEU A 145 0.43 -5.07 8.10
CA LEU A 145 1.43 -6.00 7.56
C LEU A 145 1.68 -7.20 8.48
N GLN A 146 1.72 -6.99 9.81
CA GLN A 146 1.81 -8.08 10.79
C GLN A 146 0.57 -8.99 10.79
N TRP A 147 -0.62 -8.43 10.55
CA TRP A 147 -1.86 -9.21 10.44
C TRP A 147 -1.96 -10.01 9.13
N MET A 148 -1.46 -9.46 8.02
CA MET A 148 -1.47 -10.10 6.69
C MET A 148 -0.57 -11.35 6.63
N ASP A 149 0.72 -11.22 6.98
CA ASP A 149 1.59 -12.35 7.28
C ASP A 149 2.72 -11.89 8.22
N PRO A 150 2.86 -12.43 9.44
CA PRO A 150 3.89 -12.06 10.40
C PRO A 150 5.27 -12.72 10.14
N LYS A 151 5.44 -13.54 9.10
CA LYS A 151 6.70 -14.24 8.78
C LYS A 151 7.58 -13.51 7.76
N GLU A 152 6.96 -12.85 6.78
CA GLU A 152 7.68 -12.09 5.75
C GLU A 152 8.18 -10.74 6.32
N PRO A 153 9.39 -10.28 5.98
CA PRO A 153 9.92 -9.02 6.52
C PRO A 153 9.10 -7.79 6.10
N ILE A 154 9.19 -6.73 6.89
CA ILE A 154 8.65 -5.39 6.60
C ILE A 154 9.80 -4.45 6.26
N TYR A 155 9.64 -3.62 5.23
CA TYR A 155 10.67 -2.68 4.77
C TYR A 155 10.27 -1.23 5.08
N ILE A 156 10.92 -0.62 6.08
CA ILE A 156 10.71 0.79 6.43
C ILE A 156 11.80 1.63 5.75
N TYR A 157 11.40 2.41 4.75
CA TYR A 157 12.27 3.38 4.08
C TYR A 157 12.11 4.75 4.74
N ILE A 158 13.22 5.31 5.21
CA ILE A 158 13.24 6.52 6.04
C ILE A 158 13.94 7.64 5.27
N ASN A 159 13.20 8.72 5.03
CA ASN A 159 13.68 10.00 4.51
C ASN A 159 12.98 11.13 5.29
N SER A 160 13.35 11.29 6.55
CA SER A 160 12.63 12.12 7.52
C SER A 160 13.57 12.93 8.41
N THR A 161 13.19 14.18 8.65
CA THR A 161 13.85 15.11 9.57
C THR A 161 13.40 14.93 11.04
N GLY A 162 12.68 13.84 11.36
CA GLY A 162 12.13 13.57 12.68
C GLY A 162 10.96 14.49 13.01
N THR A 163 10.83 14.90 14.26
CA THR A 163 9.83 15.88 14.75
C THR A 163 10.08 17.31 14.28
N THR A 164 11.25 17.60 13.71
CA THR A 164 11.62 18.92 13.17
C THR A 164 11.42 19.03 11.66
N ARG A 165 11.03 20.21 11.16
CA ARG A 165 11.07 20.59 9.74
C ARG A 165 12.50 20.89 9.27
N ALA A 166 12.69 20.95 7.95
CA ALA A 166 13.93 21.43 7.34
C ALA A 166 14.29 22.86 7.78
N ASP A 167 13.27 23.69 8.04
CA ASP A 167 13.38 25.07 8.52
C ASP A 167 13.82 25.18 10.00
N GLY A 168 14.00 24.05 10.69
CA GLY A 168 14.40 23.98 12.11
C GLY A 168 13.25 24.14 13.12
N GLU A 169 12.03 24.42 12.65
CA GLU A 169 10.80 24.42 13.45
C GLU A 169 10.48 23.02 13.98
N THR A 170 9.98 22.92 15.21
CA THR A 170 9.49 21.67 15.81
C THR A 170 7.99 21.53 15.53
N VAL A 171 7.58 20.49 14.81
CA VAL A 171 6.20 20.31 14.32
C VAL A 171 5.34 19.49 15.28
N ALA A 172 5.96 18.54 15.99
CA ALA A 172 5.29 17.62 16.89
C ALA A 172 6.18 17.29 18.11
N MET A 173 5.62 16.54 19.06
CA MET A 173 6.32 16.10 20.27
C MET A 173 7.17 14.85 19.99
N GLU A 174 8.19 14.60 20.82
CA GLU A 174 9.06 13.42 20.67
C GLU A 174 8.30 12.08 20.82
N THR A 175 7.13 12.10 21.47
CA THR A 175 6.19 10.99 21.58
C THR A 175 5.83 10.35 20.24
N GLU A 176 5.82 11.11 19.14
CA GLU A 176 5.52 10.60 17.80
C GLU A 176 6.53 9.54 17.35
N GLY A 177 7.82 9.78 17.61
CA GLY A 177 8.87 8.82 17.28
C GLY A 177 8.92 7.64 18.25
N PHE A 178 8.62 7.87 19.53
CA PHE A 178 8.53 6.80 20.51
C PHE A 178 7.35 5.85 20.25
N ALA A 179 6.19 6.36 19.79
CA ALA A 179 5.05 5.52 19.43
C ALA A 179 5.33 4.58 18.26
N ILE A 180 6.01 5.04 17.21
CA ILE A 180 6.45 4.18 16.09
C ILE A 180 7.51 3.17 16.58
N TYR A 181 8.44 3.62 17.42
CA TYR A 181 9.47 2.77 18.00
C TYR A 181 8.90 1.63 18.85
N ASP A 182 7.95 1.91 19.74
CA ASP A 182 7.32 0.89 20.58
C ASP A 182 6.47 -0.07 19.76
N ALA A 183 5.78 0.41 18.72
CA ALA A 183 5.10 -0.45 17.75
C ALA A 183 6.09 -1.40 17.04
N MET A 184 7.23 -0.89 16.55
CA MET A 184 8.31 -1.71 15.98
C MET A 184 8.86 -2.76 16.96
N MET A 185 8.97 -2.43 18.25
CA MET A 185 9.44 -3.37 19.29
C MET A 185 8.38 -4.39 19.72
N GLN A 186 7.08 -4.10 19.52
CA GLN A 186 5.97 -5.02 19.82
C GLN A 186 5.75 -6.08 18.72
N MET A 187 6.24 -5.81 17.51
CA MET A 187 6.05 -6.68 16.35
C MET A 187 6.88 -7.96 16.43
N LYS A 188 6.31 -9.06 15.93
CA LYS A 188 6.98 -10.38 15.82
C LYS A 188 7.75 -10.57 14.51
N THR A 189 7.53 -9.64 13.56
CA THR A 189 8.02 -9.67 12.18
C THR A 189 9.43 -9.08 12.10
N GLU A 190 10.30 -9.57 11.20
CA GLU A 190 11.58 -8.88 10.91
C GLU A 190 11.31 -7.50 10.28
N ILE A 191 12.01 -6.45 10.74
CA ILE A 191 11.88 -5.07 10.26
C ILE A 191 13.20 -4.60 9.67
N HIS A 192 13.23 -4.44 8.35
CA HIS A 192 14.37 -3.94 7.59
C HIS A 192 14.27 -2.42 7.45
N THR A 193 15.23 -1.67 8.01
CA THR A 193 15.25 -0.20 7.93
C THR A 193 16.20 0.28 6.83
N VAL A 194 15.78 1.24 6.01
CA VAL A 194 16.58 1.74 4.87
C VAL A 194 16.59 3.27 4.85
N ALA A 195 17.74 3.88 5.14
CA ALA A 195 17.90 5.33 5.04
C ALA A 195 18.14 5.80 3.59
N LEU A 196 17.22 6.64 3.13
CA LEU A 196 17.28 7.40 1.88
C LEU A 196 17.32 8.89 2.22
N GLY A 197 18.24 9.67 1.63
CA GLY A 197 18.29 11.11 1.88
C GLY A 197 18.72 11.48 3.31
N ALA A 198 17.75 11.68 4.22
CA ALA A 198 18.02 12.08 5.61
C ALA A 198 17.30 11.21 6.66
N ALA A 199 17.98 10.92 7.76
CA ALA A 199 17.39 10.31 8.95
C ALA A 199 17.86 11.06 10.21
N VAL A 200 17.01 11.92 10.76
CA VAL A 200 17.38 12.90 11.81
C VAL A 200 16.63 12.67 13.13
N GLY A 201 17.33 12.79 14.25
CA GLY A 201 16.74 12.74 15.60
C GLY A 201 16.01 11.41 15.81
N LEU A 202 14.71 11.46 16.08
CA LEU A 202 13.88 10.26 16.17
C LEU A 202 13.85 9.41 14.89
N ALA A 203 13.98 9.99 13.69
CA ALA A 203 14.12 9.19 12.48
C ALA A 203 15.48 8.45 12.42
N CYS A 204 16.51 8.95 13.10
CA CYS A 204 17.77 8.23 13.32
C CYS A 204 17.63 7.11 14.38
N LEU A 205 16.79 7.31 15.41
CA LEU A 205 16.41 6.24 16.34
C LEU A 205 15.68 5.11 15.59
N LEU A 206 14.62 5.43 14.83
CA LEU A 206 13.86 4.44 14.05
C LEU A 206 14.75 3.68 13.06
N LEU A 207 15.70 4.35 12.40
CA LEU A 207 16.72 3.69 11.57
C LEU A 207 17.54 2.67 12.37
N SER A 208 18.04 3.05 13.53
CA SER A 208 18.84 2.17 14.41
C SER A 208 18.04 1.03 15.03
N ALA A 209 16.72 1.20 15.19
CA ALA A 209 15.80 0.24 15.84
C ALA A 209 15.32 -0.90 14.92
N GLY A 210 15.73 -0.93 13.65
CA GLY A 210 15.49 -2.07 12.76
C GLY A 210 16.20 -3.34 13.25
N THR A 211 15.77 -4.50 12.74
CA THR A 211 16.34 -5.80 13.11
C THR A 211 17.85 -5.83 12.87
N HIS A 212 18.62 -6.25 13.88
CA HIS A 212 20.07 -6.21 13.83
C HIS A 212 20.63 -7.07 12.68
N GLY A 213 21.57 -6.51 11.91
CA GLY A 213 22.07 -7.10 10.66
C GLY A 213 21.21 -6.76 9.42
N ARG A 214 20.06 -6.10 9.59
CA ARG A 214 19.12 -5.69 8.53
C ARG A 214 18.89 -4.17 8.49
N ARG A 215 19.81 -3.37 9.03
CA ARG A 215 19.75 -1.89 9.00
C ARG A 215 20.65 -1.35 7.89
N TYR A 216 20.08 -0.56 7.00
CA TYR A 216 20.67 -0.18 5.72
C TYR A 216 20.70 1.33 5.49
N MET A 217 21.65 1.80 4.67
CA MET A 217 21.74 3.21 4.26
C MET A 217 22.32 3.32 2.85
N THR A 218 21.83 4.30 2.08
CA THR A 218 22.42 4.67 0.79
C THR A 218 23.66 5.57 1.00
N PRO A 219 24.67 5.58 0.10
CA PRO A 219 26.00 6.10 0.47
C PRO A 219 26.05 7.63 0.59
N HIS A 220 25.11 8.32 -0.04
CA HIS A 220 24.95 9.78 0.03
C HIS A 220 23.89 10.23 1.04
N ALA A 221 23.24 9.31 1.76
CA ALA A 221 22.33 9.69 2.83
C ALA A 221 23.11 10.27 4.03
N LYS A 222 22.42 11.07 4.85
CA LYS A 222 22.91 11.62 6.11
C LYS A 222 22.05 11.10 7.26
N ALA A 223 22.67 10.45 8.24
CA ALA A 223 22.06 10.23 9.54
C ALA A 223 22.48 11.37 10.48
N MET A 224 21.60 11.83 11.36
CA MET A 224 21.95 12.85 12.36
C MET A 224 21.33 12.57 13.72
N ILE A 225 22.18 12.56 14.74
CA ILE A 225 21.77 12.58 16.15
C ILE A 225 21.73 14.05 16.61
N GLN A 226 20.61 14.50 17.19
CA GLN A 226 20.44 15.82 17.80
C GLN A 226 19.60 15.68 19.07
N GLN A 227 19.76 16.60 20.04
CA GLN A 227 18.84 16.66 21.18
C GLN A 227 17.41 17.03 20.74
N PRO A 228 16.38 16.52 21.44
CA PRO A 228 15.04 17.10 21.44
C PRO A 228 15.08 18.60 21.69
N ARG A 229 14.16 19.33 21.05
CA ARG A 229 14.07 20.79 21.16
C ARG A 229 12.87 21.15 22.02
N VAL A 230 13.06 22.09 22.95
CA VAL A 230 11.93 22.74 23.62
C VAL A 230 11.22 23.61 22.56
N PRO A 231 9.92 23.38 22.26
CA PRO A 231 9.20 24.24 21.32
C PRO A 231 9.09 25.67 21.88
N SER A 232 8.96 26.66 21.00
CA SER A 232 8.92 28.08 21.40
C SER A 232 7.80 28.33 22.41
N SER A 233 8.16 28.64 23.66
CA SER A 233 7.22 28.64 24.79
C SER A 233 6.30 29.86 24.84
N GLY A 234 6.57 30.91 24.05
CA GLY A 234 5.79 32.15 24.02
C GLY A 234 5.66 32.82 25.39
N LEU A 235 4.55 33.52 25.60
CA LEU A 235 4.15 34.06 26.90
C LEU A 235 3.36 32.99 27.68
N ARG A 236 4.07 32.14 28.43
CA ARG A 236 3.48 31.11 29.31
C ARG A 236 3.87 31.32 30.77
N PRO A 237 3.08 30.79 31.74
CA PRO A 237 3.43 30.81 33.16
C PRO A 237 4.78 30.15 33.43
N ALA A 238 5.52 30.65 34.42
CA ALA A 238 6.83 30.10 34.79
C ALA A 238 6.76 28.64 35.28
N SER A 239 5.62 28.23 35.87
CA SER A 239 5.29 26.84 36.21
C SER A 239 5.33 25.93 34.99
N ASP A 240 4.66 26.33 33.92
CA ASP A 240 4.52 25.57 32.68
C ASP A 240 5.86 25.40 31.97
N VAL A 241 6.63 26.48 31.90
CA VAL A 241 7.97 26.47 31.29
C VAL A 241 8.88 25.49 32.04
N LEU A 242 8.82 25.46 33.37
CA LEU A 242 9.56 24.50 34.18
C LEU A 242 9.09 23.05 33.98
N ILE A 243 7.78 22.81 33.86
CA ILE A 243 7.22 21.47 33.60
C ILE A 243 7.66 20.95 32.23
N HIS A 244 7.50 21.75 31.17
CA HIS A 244 7.92 21.36 29.82
C HIS A 244 9.44 21.22 29.68
N ALA A 245 10.24 22.05 30.37
CA ALA A 245 11.69 21.88 30.38
C ALA A 245 12.11 20.54 31.01
N LYS A 246 11.47 20.11 32.10
CA LYS A 246 11.70 18.79 32.70
C LYS A 246 11.29 17.67 31.75
N GLU A 247 10.13 17.78 31.12
CA GLU A 247 9.62 16.78 30.17
C GLU A 247 10.58 16.59 28.98
N VAL A 248 11.10 17.67 28.40
CA VAL A 248 12.07 17.58 27.29
C VAL A 248 13.40 16.97 27.74
N ILE A 249 13.81 17.14 29.00
CA ILE A 249 14.98 16.45 29.57
C ILE A 249 14.71 14.94 29.72
N VAL A 250 13.54 14.53 30.20
CA VAL A 250 13.16 13.10 30.28
C VAL A 250 13.18 12.45 28.89
N ASN A 251 12.56 13.10 27.89
CA ASN A 251 12.57 12.60 26.51
C ASN A 251 13.98 12.55 25.89
N ARG A 252 14.86 13.50 26.24
CA ARG A 252 16.29 13.47 25.87
C ARG A 252 17.00 12.25 26.46
N ASP A 253 16.75 11.94 27.73
CA ASP A 253 17.45 10.88 28.46
C ASP A 253 16.98 9.50 27.98
N THR A 254 15.67 9.33 27.75
CA THR A 254 15.11 8.16 27.04
C THR A 254 15.74 7.98 25.65
N LEU A 255 15.88 9.06 24.87
CA LEU A 255 16.50 8.99 23.54
C LEU A 255 17.98 8.55 23.60
N VAL A 256 18.74 9.00 24.61
CA VAL A 256 20.12 8.53 24.85
C VAL A 256 20.14 7.02 25.12
N GLN A 257 19.29 6.53 26.03
CA GLN A 257 19.22 5.12 26.41
C GLN A 257 18.84 4.21 25.23
N LEU A 258 17.84 4.61 24.45
CA LEU A 258 17.40 3.84 23.29
C LEU A 258 18.46 3.84 22.16
N LEU A 259 19.11 4.97 21.89
CA LEU A 259 20.22 5.03 20.93
C LEU A 259 21.43 4.22 21.41
N ALA A 260 21.79 4.26 22.69
CA ALA A 260 22.86 3.45 23.26
C ALA A 260 22.58 1.94 23.08
N LYS A 261 21.38 1.50 23.47
CA LYS A 261 20.90 0.11 23.30
C LYS A 261 21.04 -0.40 21.86
N HIS A 262 20.64 0.38 20.87
CA HIS A 262 20.64 -0.06 19.46
C HIS A 262 21.96 0.15 18.73
N THR A 263 22.80 1.07 19.18
CA THR A 263 24.13 1.30 18.57
C THR A 263 25.26 0.50 19.22
N GLY A 264 25.06 0.00 20.44
CA GLY A 264 26.08 -0.72 21.22
C GLY A 264 27.12 0.19 21.89
N ASN A 265 26.94 1.51 21.82
CA ASN A 265 27.78 2.49 22.51
C ASN A 265 27.27 2.74 23.95
N SER A 266 28.11 3.29 24.83
CA SER A 266 27.67 3.67 26.18
C SER A 266 26.79 4.93 26.17
N GLU A 267 25.86 5.04 27.11
CA GLU A 267 25.00 6.21 27.28
C GLU A 267 25.80 7.51 27.39
N GLU A 268 26.94 7.50 28.07
CA GLU A 268 27.84 8.65 28.16
C GLU A 268 28.36 9.12 26.80
N THR A 269 28.77 8.19 25.92
CA THR A 269 29.27 8.55 24.58
C THR A 269 28.15 9.12 23.71
N VAL A 270 26.97 8.50 23.73
CA VAL A 270 25.77 9.01 23.02
C VAL A 270 25.35 10.37 23.55
N ALA A 271 25.27 10.55 24.88
CA ALA A 271 24.92 11.82 25.50
C ALA A 271 25.94 12.92 25.20
N ASN A 272 27.24 12.60 25.14
CA ASN A 272 28.29 13.54 24.77
C ASN A 272 28.19 13.95 23.29
N VAL A 273 28.01 12.99 22.38
CA VAL A 273 27.83 13.24 20.94
C VAL A 273 26.59 14.08 20.67
N MET A 274 25.47 13.76 21.34
CA MET A 274 24.18 14.44 21.13
C MET A 274 24.16 15.90 21.61
N LYS A 275 25.16 16.37 22.39
CA LYS A 275 25.29 17.78 22.85
C LYS A 275 25.23 18.82 21.73
N ARG A 276 25.56 18.43 20.49
CA ARG A 276 25.41 19.24 19.27
C ARG A 276 24.86 18.35 18.15
N PRO A 277 24.32 18.93 17.05
CA PRO A 277 23.89 18.14 15.90
C PRO A 277 25.07 17.37 15.29
N TYR A 278 25.04 16.05 15.38
CA TYR A 278 26.11 15.15 14.93
C TYR A 278 25.74 14.48 13.62
N TYR A 279 26.29 15.00 12.52
CA TYR A 279 26.07 14.49 11.17
C TYR A 279 26.96 13.28 10.88
N MET A 280 26.37 12.26 10.27
CA MET A 280 27.01 10.98 9.98
C MET A 280 26.77 10.60 8.51
N ASP A 281 27.85 10.49 7.74
CA ASP A 281 27.82 9.81 6.43
C ASP A 281 27.65 8.30 6.62
N ALA A 282 27.21 7.57 5.60
CA ALA A 282 26.93 6.13 5.71
C ALA A 282 28.10 5.30 6.30
N LEU A 283 29.35 5.63 5.96
CA LEU A 283 30.54 5.00 6.54
C LEU A 283 30.72 5.29 8.04
N LEU A 284 30.34 6.49 8.50
CA LEU A 284 30.43 6.89 9.89
C LEU A 284 29.24 6.33 10.68
N ALA A 285 28.02 6.41 10.14
CA ALA A 285 26.82 5.80 10.73
C ALA A 285 27.00 4.29 10.95
N LYS A 286 27.70 3.60 10.04
CA LYS A 286 28.09 2.20 10.21
C LYS A 286 29.12 2.00 11.33
N LYS A 287 30.17 2.84 11.39
CA LYS A 287 31.17 2.79 12.48
C LYS A 287 30.56 3.09 13.86
N PHE A 288 29.55 3.94 13.92
CA PHE A 288 28.81 4.29 15.13
C PHE A 288 27.73 3.24 15.49
N GLY A 289 27.49 2.21 14.66
CA GLY A 289 26.52 1.15 14.95
C GLY A 289 25.04 1.49 14.67
N VAL A 290 24.75 2.64 14.04
CA VAL A 290 23.39 3.04 13.61
C VAL A 290 22.85 2.09 12.53
N ILE A 291 23.75 1.61 11.67
CA ILE A 291 23.44 0.74 10.53
C ILE A 291 24.46 -0.39 10.41
N ASP A 292 24.08 -1.46 9.74
CA ASP A 292 24.93 -2.64 9.58
C ASP A 292 25.55 -2.70 8.17
N LYS A 293 24.81 -2.24 7.17
CA LYS A 293 25.14 -2.40 5.74
C LYS A 293 24.89 -1.09 4.97
N ILE A 294 25.69 -0.88 3.93
CA ILE A 294 25.53 0.23 2.98
C ILE A 294 25.08 -0.39 1.66
N LEU A 295 24.07 0.20 1.02
CA LEU A 295 23.47 -0.29 -0.23
C LEU A 295 23.91 0.58 -1.41
N TRP A 296 24.47 -0.04 -2.44
CA TRP A 296 24.74 0.60 -3.74
C TRP A 296 24.24 -0.26 -4.91
N ARG A 297 24.03 0.38 -6.06
CA ARG A 297 23.58 -0.29 -7.29
C ARG A 297 24.57 -1.39 -7.70
N GLY A 298 24.07 -2.56 -8.08
CA GLY A 298 24.89 -3.77 -8.26
C GLY A 298 25.03 -4.67 -7.02
N GLN A 299 24.58 -4.25 -5.83
CA GLN A 299 24.43 -5.13 -4.64
C GLN A 299 23.00 -5.66 -4.47
N GLU A 300 22.27 -5.79 -5.59
CA GLU A 300 20.82 -5.99 -5.64
C GLU A 300 20.32 -7.27 -4.95
N LYS A 301 21.20 -8.28 -4.80
CA LYS A 301 20.95 -9.49 -3.99
C LYS A 301 20.62 -9.22 -2.51
N ILE A 302 20.88 -8.02 -1.98
CA ILE A 302 20.53 -7.63 -0.60
C ILE A 302 19.06 -7.18 -0.50
N MET A 303 18.42 -6.82 -1.61
CA MET A 303 17.01 -6.40 -1.70
C MET A 303 16.14 -7.37 -2.54
N GLY A 304 16.72 -8.44 -3.08
CA GLY A 304 16.03 -9.41 -3.95
C GLY A 304 14.90 -10.21 -3.30
N ASP A 305 14.71 -10.06 -1.99
CA ASP A 305 13.57 -10.56 -1.23
C ASP A 305 12.28 -9.74 -1.49
N VAL A 306 12.38 -8.55 -2.09
CA VAL A 306 11.21 -7.84 -2.66
C VAL A 306 10.87 -8.51 -4.00
N PRO A 307 9.64 -9.04 -4.19
CA PRO A 307 9.29 -9.75 -5.42
C PRO A 307 9.54 -8.90 -6.67
N SER A 308 10.19 -9.49 -7.68
CA SER A 308 10.35 -8.80 -8.96
C SER A 308 8.98 -8.48 -9.57
N ARG A 309 8.89 -7.47 -10.43
CA ARG A 309 7.63 -7.14 -11.12
C ARG A 309 7.03 -8.37 -11.80
N GLU A 310 7.88 -9.20 -12.42
CA GLU A 310 7.40 -10.41 -13.07
C GLU A 310 6.88 -11.45 -12.09
N ASP A 311 7.47 -11.58 -10.90
CA ASP A 311 7.07 -12.59 -9.91
C ASP A 311 5.85 -12.14 -9.10
N TRP A 312 5.68 -10.81 -8.97
CA TRP A 312 4.43 -10.19 -8.54
C TRP A 312 3.31 -10.39 -9.58
N GLU A 313 3.60 -10.20 -10.88
CA GLU A 313 2.64 -10.49 -11.96
C GLU A 313 2.32 -12.00 -12.06
N LYS A 314 3.30 -12.91 -11.96
CA LYS A 314 3.09 -14.38 -11.90
C LYS A 314 2.30 -14.79 -10.66
N GLY A 315 2.57 -14.16 -9.50
CA GLY A 315 1.89 -14.43 -8.23
C GLY A 315 0.46 -13.88 -8.15
N ALA A 316 0.13 -12.84 -8.94
CA ALA A 316 -1.24 -12.33 -9.09
C ALA A 316 -2.01 -13.03 -10.22
N ALA A 317 -1.35 -13.33 -11.35
CA ALA A 317 -1.89 -14.00 -12.51
C ALA A 317 -1.53 -15.50 -12.52
N GLY A 318 -1.92 -16.21 -11.46
CA GLY A 318 -1.68 -17.63 -11.23
C GLY A 318 -2.45 -18.58 -12.17
N ALA A 319 -2.33 -18.38 -13.49
CA ALA A 319 -2.79 -19.30 -14.53
C ALA A 319 -2.05 -19.01 -15.86
N LYS A 320 -0.90 -19.66 -16.07
CA LYS A 320 -0.42 -19.96 -17.43
C LYS A 320 -0.42 -21.47 -17.62
N VAL A 321 -1.22 -21.92 -18.57
CA VAL A 321 -1.16 -23.29 -19.10
C VAL A 321 0.22 -23.46 -19.75
N ALA A 322 0.92 -24.52 -19.38
CA ALA A 322 2.14 -24.92 -20.07
C ALA A 322 1.75 -25.83 -21.25
N ASP A 323 1.55 -25.24 -22.42
CA ASP A 323 1.39 -26.01 -23.64
C ASP A 323 2.72 -26.65 -24.05
N ARG A 324 2.72 -27.99 -24.04
CA ARG A 324 3.55 -28.92 -24.84
C ARG A 324 5.06 -28.66 -24.93
N PHE A 325 5.83 -29.58 -24.37
CA PHE A 325 6.62 -30.52 -25.18
C PHE A 325 6.47 -31.93 -24.61
#